data_AF-A0A7C3XHD1-F1
#
_entry.id   AF-A0A7C3XHD1-F1
#
_cell.length_a   1.000
_cell.length_b   1.000
_cell.length_c   1.000
_cell.angle_alpha   90.00
_cell.angle_beta   90.00
_cell.angle_gamma   90.00
#
_symmetry.space_group_name_H-M   'P 1'
#
loop_
_entity.id
_entity.type
_entity.pdbx_description
1 polymer ?
#
loop_
_entity_poly.entity_id
_entity_poly.type
_entity_poly.pdbx_seq_one_letter_code
_entity_poly.pdbx_strand_id
1 'polypeptide(L)'
;MNGKCLWHLETEIRVSAGSSENTGLPGHHAPALQVADVDGDRCVEVLYLDENSTVHILDGATGRNKRAVHVPHPEGSERWEHLVVANLRGKGDRDLVLQTTNARGYRMGRYVSAYAIEMLANTPLWQTDRYVGCAHNGLRVADLDGDGRDEILGSTIITPAGQVKEVFTHHGHLDSIFVNDVQPNMPGLEVVALEEGGGNHVYCFSHDRLLWTTHHRNQEPQNAAVGEFDLHRPGLEIWCRSRYDTHQKPFTFDSEGLLISDYEMDQVAPPDWTPKGVEVIAPIHWTGEPVQLAAAKARHESGDVCLFEPVSGRFVLRIKEKADRLYVADVTGDWREEVIVVSGDSIRVYENPAKNPRPKALRLWSVPHYRRSKMTWNYYSP
;
A
#
# COMPACT_ATOMS: atom_id res chain seq x y z
N MET A 1 5.62 -17.61 16.83
CA MET A 1 6.19 -16.36 17.39
C MET A 1 5.82 -16.30 18.88
N ASN A 2 6.73 -15.90 19.79
CA ASN A 2 6.44 -15.88 21.24
C ASN A 2 6.16 -14.47 21.79
N GLY A 3 6.10 -13.46 20.93
CA GLY A 3 5.84 -12.07 21.32
C GLY A 3 6.95 -11.39 22.11
N LYS A 4 8.14 -12.00 22.26
CA LYS A 4 9.25 -11.41 22.99
C LYS A 4 9.79 -10.20 22.23
N CYS A 5 9.75 -9.03 22.87
CA CYS A 5 10.43 -7.83 22.39
C CYS A 5 11.95 -8.11 22.27
N LEU A 6 12.52 -7.88 21.08
CA LEU A 6 13.96 -8.03 20.84
C LEU A 6 14.74 -6.83 21.37
N TRP A 7 14.25 -5.62 21.08
CA TRP A 7 14.79 -4.35 21.54
C TRP A 7 13.71 -3.26 21.40
N HIS A 8 13.91 -2.15 22.12
CA HIS A 8 13.05 -0.98 22.09
C HIS A 8 13.94 0.27 21.97
N LEU A 9 13.57 1.19 21.08
CA LEU A 9 14.24 2.47 20.90
C LEU A 9 13.20 3.58 20.99
N GLU A 10 13.40 4.49 21.94
CA GLU A 10 12.63 5.73 22.02
C GLU A 10 13.36 6.81 21.22
N THR A 11 12.72 7.32 20.17
CA THR A 11 13.31 8.31 19.27
C THR A 11 12.23 9.12 18.56
N GLU A 12 12.60 10.32 18.10
CA GLU A 12 11.72 11.14 17.27
C GLU A 12 11.76 10.63 15.83
N ILE A 13 10.63 10.09 15.37
CA ILE A 13 10.44 9.68 13.99
C ILE A 13 9.53 10.68 13.28
N ARG A 14 9.76 10.91 11.99
CA ARG A 14 8.94 11.76 11.16
C ARG A 14 7.56 11.13 10.97
N VAL A 15 6.58 11.68 11.66
CA VAL A 15 5.16 11.36 11.49
C VAL A 15 4.39 12.66 11.37
N SER A 16 3.34 12.65 10.56
CA SER A 16 2.43 13.79 10.43
C SER A 16 1.24 13.60 11.37
N ALA A 17 1.01 14.57 12.25
CA ALA A 17 -0.19 14.60 13.08
C ALA A 17 -1.36 15.17 12.28
N GLY A 18 -2.19 14.29 11.71
CA GLY A 18 -3.37 14.70 10.94
C GLY A 18 -3.32 14.24 9.48
N SER A 19 -4.19 14.84 8.67
CA SER A 19 -4.27 14.54 7.25
C SER A 19 -3.06 15.07 6.48
N SER A 20 -2.63 14.31 5.47
CA SER A 20 -1.41 14.61 4.70
C SER A 20 -1.52 15.92 3.93
N GLU A 21 -2.71 16.25 3.43
CA GLU A 21 -2.96 17.46 2.65
C GLU A 21 -2.77 18.75 3.45
N ASN A 22 -2.81 18.65 4.78
CA ASN A 22 -2.62 19.77 5.70
C ASN A 22 -1.23 19.78 6.34
N THR A 23 -0.68 18.60 6.66
CA THR A 23 0.49 18.48 7.54
C THR A 23 1.71 17.80 6.91
N GLY A 24 1.57 17.37 5.65
CA GLY A 24 2.58 16.63 4.90
C GLY A 24 2.48 15.13 5.12
N LEU A 25 3.32 14.38 4.40
CA LEU A 25 3.42 12.93 4.50
C LEU A 25 4.08 12.50 5.83
N PRO A 26 3.90 11.23 6.25
CA PRO A 26 3.20 10.12 5.57
C PRO A 26 1.65 10.17 5.64
N GLY A 27 1.07 11.11 6.36
CA GLY A 27 -0.38 11.23 6.58
C GLY A 27 -0.89 10.30 7.70
N HIS A 28 -2.22 10.24 7.81
CA HIS A 28 -2.86 9.23 8.64
C HIS A 28 -2.49 7.84 8.16
N HIS A 29 -1.97 7.00 9.07
CA HIS A 29 -1.88 5.56 8.87
C HIS A 29 -0.98 5.15 7.69
N ALA A 30 0.25 5.66 7.67
CA ALA A 30 1.31 5.12 6.81
C ALA A 30 2.61 4.94 7.62
N PRO A 31 3.49 4.03 7.19
CA PRO A 31 4.73 3.76 7.88
C PRO A 31 5.65 4.98 7.76
N ALA A 32 6.21 5.37 8.90
CA ALA A 32 7.28 6.36 9.00
C ALA A 32 8.69 5.74 8.88
N LEU A 33 8.75 4.43 8.60
CA LEU A 33 9.97 3.65 8.55
C LEU A 33 9.91 2.57 7.46
N GLN A 34 11.05 2.02 7.12
CA GLN A 34 11.22 0.90 6.20
C GLN A 34 12.07 -0.19 6.86
N VAL A 35 11.84 -1.44 6.50
CA VAL A 35 12.65 -2.58 6.97
C VAL A 35 13.10 -3.39 5.76
N ALA A 36 14.40 -3.45 5.52
CA ALA A 36 14.98 -4.12 4.36
C ALA A 36 16.47 -4.43 4.58
N ASP A 37 17.02 -5.37 3.80
CA ASP A 37 18.47 -5.64 3.74
C ASP A 37 19.13 -4.62 2.80
N VAL A 38 19.69 -3.55 3.38
CA VAL A 38 20.13 -2.38 2.59
C VAL A 38 21.61 -2.37 2.23
N ASP A 39 22.38 -3.33 2.75
CA ASP A 39 23.79 -3.52 2.40
C ASP A 39 24.10 -4.90 1.77
N GLY A 40 23.11 -5.81 1.77
CA GLY A 40 23.13 -7.13 1.16
C GLY A 40 23.88 -8.18 1.98
N ASP A 41 23.97 -7.99 3.29
CA ASP A 41 24.55 -8.97 4.21
C ASP A 41 23.55 -10.07 4.64
N ARG A 42 22.30 -10.01 4.14
CA ARG A 42 21.16 -10.89 4.45
C ARG A 42 20.59 -10.70 5.86
N CYS A 43 20.99 -9.65 6.55
CA CYS A 43 20.30 -9.13 7.72
C CYS A 43 19.45 -7.93 7.28
N VAL A 44 18.41 -7.62 8.06
CA VAL A 44 17.58 -6.44 7.78
C VAL A 44 18.04 -5.27 8.62
N GLU A 45 17.96 -4.09 8.05
CA GLU A 45 18.05 -2.81 8.73
C GLU A 45 16.65 -2.20 8.93
N VAL A 46 16.55 -1.32 9.92
CA VAL A 46 15.41 -0.41 10.08
C VAL A 46 15.86 0.98 9.64
N LEU A 47 15.13 1.57 8.69
CA LEU A 47 15.38 2.91 8.17
C LEU A 47 14.24 3.84 8.57
N TYR A 48 14.54 5.03 9.09
CA TYR A 48 13.53 6.04 9.38
C TYR A 48 14.08 7.45 9.16
N LEU A 49 13.18 8.41 8.98
CA LEU A 49 13.47 9.85 8.96
C LEU A 49 13.17 10.44 10.33
N ASP A 50 13.99 11.38 10.78
CA ASP A 50 13.61 12.28 11.88
C ASP A 50 13.03 13.61 11.34
N GLU A 51 12.55 14.46 12.24
CA GLU A 51 11.98 15.78 11.89
C GLU A 51 13.02 16.75 11.29
N ASN A 52 14.31 16.47 11.41
CA ASN A 52 15.41 17.29 10.90
C ASN A 52 15.93 16.80 9.54
N SER A 53 15.17 15.97 8.81
CA SER A 53 15.59 15.42 7.51
C SER A 53 16.85 14.55 7.59
N THR A 54 17.07 13.90 8.74
CA THR A 54 18.13 12.90 8.91
C THR A 54 17.57 11.50 8.67
N VAL A 55 18.21 10.76 7.77
CA VAL A 55 17.94 9.33 7.57
C VAL A 55 18.80 8.54 8.55
N HIS A 56 18.14 7.75 9.40
CA HIS A 56 18.77 6.82 10.33
C HIS A 56 18.67 5.40 9.78
N ILE A 57 19.76 4.64 9.92
CA ILE A 57 19.84 3.22 9.55
C ILE A 57 20.29 2.46 10.80
N LEU A 58 19.43 1.56 11.30
CA LEU A 58 19.68 0.74 12.47
C LEU A 58 19.88 -0.71 12.07
N ASP A 59 20.74 -1.42 12.79
CA ASP A 59 20.80 -2.88 12.77
C ASP A 59 19.45 -3.45 13.24
N GLY A 60 18.76 -4.24 12.41
CA GLY A 60 17.40 -4.71 12.72
C GLY A 60 17.33 -5.74 13.84
N ALA A 61 18.42 -6.45 14.13
CA ALA A 61 18.46 -7.43 15.20
C ALA A 61 18.68 -6.81 16.59
N THR A 62 19.35 -5.65 16.66
CA THR A 62 19.79 -5.05 17.92
C THR A 62 19.28 -3.64 18.16
N GLY A 63 18.76 -2.95 17.14
CA GLY A 63 18.35 -1.56 17.20
C GLY A 63 19.51 -0.56 17.28
N ARG A 64 20.76 -1.03 17.14
CA ARG A 64 21.95 -0.16 17.20
C ARG A 64 22.05 0.69 15.94
N ASN A 65 22.34 1.98 16.11
CA ASN A 65 22.57 2.88 14.98
C ASN A 65 23.82 2.45 14.20
N LYS A 66 23.64 2.12 12.91
CA LYS A 66 24.72 1.85 11.94
C LYS A 66 25.17 3.15 11.26
N ARG A 67 24.20 4.02 10.91
CA ARG A 67 24.45 5.29 10.20
C ARG A 67 23.34 6.30 10.47
N ALA A 68 23.68 7.57 10.52
CA ALA A 68 22.75 8.70 10.47
C ALA A 68 23.28 9.73 9.48
N VAL A 69 22.45 10.15 8.52
CA VAL A 69 22.85 11.10 7.47
C VAL A 69 21.80 12.18 7.32
N HIS A 70 22.20 13.42 7.55
CA HIS A 70 21.36 14.57 7.19
C HIS A 70 21.38 14.76 5.68
N VAL A 71 20.19 14.80 5.06
CA VAL A 71 20.03 14.98 3.62
C VAL A 71 19.32 16.31 3.36
N PRO A 72 19.91 17.26 2.61
CA PRO A 72 19.24 18.51 2.30
C PRO A 72 17.98 18.25 1.45
N HIS A 73 16.87 18.89 1.81
CA HIS A 73 15.63 18.82 1.05
C HIS A 73 15.59 19.92 -0.04
N PRO A 74 14.84 19.72 -1.15
CA PRO A 74 14.79 20.66 -2.25
C PRO A 74 14.09 21.98 -1.89
N GLU A 75 14.48 23.06 -2.56
CA GLU A 75 13.78 24.35 -2.45
C GLU A 75 12.30 24.23 -2.84
N GLY A 76 11.42 24.90 -2.11
CA GLY A 76 9.96 24.81 -2.29
C GLY A 76 9.27 23.71 -1.47
N SER A 77 10.05 22.93 -0.73
CA SER A 77 9.59 22.01 0.31
C SER A 77 10.03 22.46 1.71
N GLU A 78 9.45 21.89 2.76
CA GLU A 78 9.81 22.22 4.15
C GLU A 78 10.82 21.24 4.78
N ARG A 79 10.76 19.97 4.39
CA ARG A 79 11.56 18.85 4.93
C ARG A 79 11.30 17.59 4.13
N TRP A 80 12.13 16.55 4.28
CA TRP A 80 11.75 15.20 3.85
C TRP A 80 10.60 14.66 4.72
N GLU A 81 9.65 13.98 4.09
CA GLU A 81 8.41 13.55 4.76
C GLU A 81 8.14 12.06 4.62
N HIS A 82 8.65 11.42 3.57
CA HIS A 82 8.49 9.99 3.35
C HIS A 82 9.76 9.39 2.75
N LEU A 83 10.04 8.14 3.12
CA LEU A 83 11.20 7.38 2.67
C LEU A 83 10.75 5.99 2.21
N VAL A 84 11.27 5.53 1.09
CA VAL A 84 10.97 4.20 0.55
C VAL A 84 12.25 3.56 0.06
N VAL A 85 12.49 2.32 0.51
CA VAL A 85 13.59 1.51 -0.01
C VAL A 85 13.16 0.90 -1.34
N ALA A 86 14.03 1.00 -2.33
CA ALA A 86 13.77 0.59 -3.71
C ALA A 86 14.98 -0.14 -4.30
N ASN A 87 14.77 -0.71 -5.48
CA ASN A 87 15.78 -1.32 -6.33
C ASN A 87 15.80 -0.59 -7.68
N LEU A 88 16.44 0.57 -7.77
CA LEU A 88 16.48 1.37 -8.99
C LEU A 88 17.63 0.95 -9.91
N ARG A 89 18.69 0.40 -9.33
CA ARG A 89 19.94 0.04 -10.05
C ARG A 89 20.05 -1.45 -10.36
N GLY A 90 19.06 -2.27 -10.02
CA GLY A 90 19.12 -3.73 -10.16
C GLY A 90 20.07 -4.38 -9.15
N LYS A 91 20.20 -3.81 -7.95
CA LYS A 91 21.11 -4.27 -6.88
C LYS A 91 20.39 -4.73 -5.61
N GLY A 92 19.08 -4.98 -5.70
CA GLY A 92 18.23 -5.27 -4.55
C GLY A 92 17.87 -4.00 -3.78
N ASP A 93 17.60 -4.14 -2.48
CA ASP A 93 17.06 -3.08 -1.61
C ASP A 93 18.12 -2.03 -1.19
N ARG A 94 18.92 -1.55 -2.15
CA ARG A 94 20.09 -0.69 -1.93
C ARG A 94 19.91 0.75 -2.40
N ASP A 95 18.70 1.09 -2.82
CA ASP A 95 18.33 2.44 -3.21
C ASP A 95 17.29 3.01 -2.26
N LEU A 96 17.33 4.32 -2.06
CA LEU A 96 16.41 5.06 -1.21
C LEU A 96 15.78 6.17 -2.03
N VAL A 97 14.46 6.24 -1.98
CA VAL A 97 13.70 7.34 -2.56
C VAL A 97 13.15 8.18 -1.41
N LEU A 98 13.53 9.45 -1.39
CA LEU A 98 13.00 10.45 -0.46
C LEU A 98 11.96 11.30 -1.17
N GLN A 99 10.88 11.59 -0.46
CA GLN A 99 9.75 12.35 -0.97
C GLN A 99 9.37 13.49 -0.03
N THR A 100 8.94 14.59 -0.62
CA THR A 100 8.29 15.68 0.09
C THR A 100 7.18 16.32 -0.73
N THR A 101 6.29 17.03 -0.06
CA THR A 101 5.20 17.81 -0.64
C THR A 101 5.64 19.24 -0.96
N ASN A 102 4.78 19.98 -1.67
CA ASN A 102 4.84 21.43 -1.73
C ASN A 102 4.70 22.08 -0.34
N ALA A 103 5.38 23.20 -0.12
CA ALA A 103 5.36 23.93 1.15
C ALA A 103 4.09 24.79 1.39
N ARG A 104 3.29 25.06 0.35
CA ARG A 104 2.11 25.95 0.45
C ARG A 104 0.92 25.41 -0.31
N GLY A 105 -0.28 25.70 0.18
CA GLY A 105 -1.53 25.23 -0.41
C GLY A 105 -1.85 23.79 -0.01
N TYR A 106 -2.67 23.13 -0.82
CA TYR A 106 -2.98 21.71 -0.66
C TYR A 106 -1.70 20.88 -0.84
N ARG A 107 -1.23 20.23 0.23
CA ARG A 107 0.04 19.49 0.20
C ARG A 107 -0.16 18.15 -0.51
N MET A 108 0.64 17.91 -1.55
CA MET A 108 0.64 16.64 -2.27
C MET A 108 2.07 16.27 -2.66
N GLY A 109 2.34 14.98 -2.77
CA GLY A 109 3.65 14.47 -3.17
C GLY A 109 4.12 15.14 -4.46
N ARG A 110 5.27 15.84 -4.40
CA ARG A 110 5.76 16.67 -5.52
C ARG A 110 7.24 16.48 -5.83
N TYR A 111 8.07 16.52 -4.79
CA TYR A 111 9.51 16.43 -4.96
C TYR A 111 9.99 15.05 -4.56
N VAL A 112 10.79 14.45 -5.44
CA VAL A 112 11.35 13.11 -5.23
C VAL A 112 12.83 13.13 -5.55
N SER A 113 13.63 12.45 -4.72
CA SER A 113 15.07 12.28 -4.92
C SER A 113 15.47 10.84 -4.64
N ALA A 114 16.21 10.25 -5.57
CA ALA A 114 16.74 8.90 -5.43
C ALA A 114 18.20 8.93 -5.01
N TYR A 115 18.59 8.02 -4.13
CA TYR A 115 19.94 7.88 -3.63
C TYR A 115 20.36 6.41 -3.66
N ALA A 116 21.63 6.17 -3.96
CA ALA A 116 22.29 4.94 -3.57
C ALA A 116 22.54 5.00 -2.05
N ILE A 117 22.06 4.01 -1.28
CA ILE A 117 22.15 4.04 0.19
C ILE A 117 23.62 4.11 0.65
N GLU A 118 24.51 3.40 -0.03
CA GLU A 118 25.94 3.42 0.29
C GLU A 118 26.55 4.82 0.11
N MET A 119 26.04 5.61 -0.83
CA MET A 119 26.49 6.98 -1.14
C MET A 119 25.61 8.06 -0.51
N LEU A 120 24.72 7.71 0.43
CA LEU A 120 23.78 8.66 1.04
C LEU A 120 24.52 9.82 1.70
N ALA A 121 24.43 10.99 1.09
CA ALA A 121 25.03 12.24 1.54
C ALA A 121 24.26 13.38 0.88
N ASN A 122 24.84 13.99 -0.16
CA ASN A 122 24.29 15.21 -0.77
C ASN A 122 23.87 15.06 -2.23
N THR A 123 24.48 14.14 -2.99
CA THR A 123 24.23 14.03 -4.43
C THR A 123 23.26 12.88 -4.69
N PRO A 124 22.01 13.16 -5.08
CA PRO A 124 21.10 12.13 -5.50
C PRO A 124 21.56 11.51 -6.83
N LEU A 125 21.14 10.26 -7.09
CA LEU A 125 21.20 9.65 -8.42
C LEU A 125 20.42 10.50 -9.43
N TRP A 126 19.26 11.01 -9.01
CA TRP A 126 18.46 11.98 -9.72
C TRP A 126 17.46 12.64 -8.75
N GLN A 127 16.99 13.83 -9.12
CA GLN A 127 15.97 14.59 -8.39
C GLN A 127 14.99 15.21 -9.38
N THR A 128 13.71 15.26 -9.01
CA THR A 128 12.67 15.92 -9.81
C THR A 128 11.60 16.55 -8.91
N ASP A 129 10.97 17.63 -9.40
CA ASP A 129 9.79 18.27 -8.81
C ASP A 129 8.51 18.02 -9.63
N ARG A 130 8.58 17.10 -10.58
CA ARG A 130 7.50 16.72 -11.49
C ARG A 130 6.76 15.46 -11.07
N TYR A 131 7.04 14.92 -9.89
CA TYR A 131 6.24 13.83 -9.34
C TYR A 131 4.85 14.36 -8.99
N VAL A 132 3.82 13.59 -9.29
CA VAL A 132 2.45 13.89 -8.87
C VAL A 132 1.97 12.69 -8.06
N GLY A 133 1.95 12.82 -6.73
CA GLY A 133 1.48 11.77 -5.83
C GLY A 133 -0.03 11.59 -5.84
N CYS A 134 -0.50 10.59 -5.10
CA CYS A 134 -1.88 10.54 -4.64
C CYS A 134 -2.08 11.54 -3.49
N ALA A 135 -3.30 12.03 -3.30
CA ALA A 135 -3.61 13.06 -2.30
C ALA A 135 -3.24 12.63 -0.86
N HIS A 136 -3.50 11.36 -0.55
CA HIS A 136 -3.43 10.83 0.81
C HIS A 136 -2.33 9.78 1.06
N ASN A 137 -1.43 9.56 0.09
CA ASN A 137 -0.44 8.48 0.15
C ASN A 137 0.98 9.00 -0.11
N GLY A 138 1.94 8.35 0.55
CA GLY A 138 3.33 8.35 0.09
C GLY A 138 3.46 7.68 -1.28
N LEU A 139 4.60 7.88 -1.94
CA LEU A 139 4.93 7.17 -3.16
C LEU A 139 4.98 5.68 -2.95
N ARG A 140 4.75 4.93 -4.02
CA ARG A 140 4.95 3.48 -4.07
C ARG A 140 6.06 3.13 -5.04
N VAL A 141 6.54 1.91 -4.94
CA VAL A 141 7.55 1.37 -5.85
C VAL A 141 7.16 -0.04 -6.28
N ALA A 142 7.37 -0.37 -7.54
CA ALA A 142 7.25 -1.72 -8.07
C ALA A 142 7.96 -1.82 -9.42
N ASP A 143 8.50 -2.99 -9.73
CA ASP A 143 8.96 -3.36 -11.06
C ASP A 143 7.75 -3.67 -11.95
N LEU A 144 7.34 -2.69 -12.77
CA LEU A 144 6.14 -2.80 -13.58
C LEU A 144 6.36 -3.52 -14.91
N ASP A 145 7.58 -3.48 -15.46
CA ASP A 145 7.89 -4.06 -16.77
C ASP A 145 8.73 -5.34 -16.70
N GLY A 146 9.15 -5.74 -15.49
CA GLY A 146 9.87 -6.98 -15.22
C GLY A 146 11.37 -6.89 -15.51
N ASP A 147 11.95 -5.69 -15.64
CA ASP A 147 13.38 -5.50 -15.90
C ASP A 147 14.27 -5.71 -14.66
N GLY A 148 13.66 -5.99 -13.50
CA GLY A 148 14.33 -6.18 -12.23
C GLY A 148 14.63 -4.88 -11.50
N ARG A 149 13.98 -3.76 -11.86
CA ARG A 149 14.12 -2.45 -11.22
C ARG A 149 12.76 -1.85 -10.93
N ASP A 150 12.66 -1.11 -9.83
CA ASP A 150 11.40 -0.52 -9.45
C ASP A 150 11.17 0.84 -10.13
N GLU A 151 10.00 1.03 -10.73
CA GLU A 151 9.40 2.35 -10.99
C GLU A 151 8.90 2.98 -9.69
N ILE A 152 8.79 4.32 -9.69
CA ILE A 152 8.16 5.11 -8.63
C ILE A 152 6.76 5.52 -9.08
N LEU A 153 5.77 5.28 -8.24
CA LEU A 153 4.36 5.30 -8.61
C LEU A 153 3.56 6.34 -7.82
N GLY A 154 2.83 7.16 -8.57
CA GLY A 154 1.78 8.07 -8.14
C GLY A 154 0.76 8.24 -9.27
N SER A 155 0.22 9.45 -9.45
CA SER A 155 -0.48 9.83 -10.69
C SER A 155 0.47 9.85 -11.89
N THR A 156 1.75 10.08 -11.65
CA THR A 156 2.85 9.92 -12.61
C THR A 156 3.65 8.66 -12.30
N ILE A 157 4.24 8.07 -13.33
CA ILE A 157 5.27 7.04 -13.17
C ILE A 157 6.64 7.70 -13.36
N ILE A 158 7.60 7.41 -12.49
CA ILE A 158 9.00 7.79 -12.69
C ILE A 158 9.83 6.53 -12.88
N THR A 159 10.59 6.46 -13.98
CA THR A 159 11.47 5.33 -14.26
C THR A 159 12.61 5.25 -13.24
N PRO A 160 13.30 4.09 -13.13
CA PRO A 160 14.47 3.95 -12.27
C PRO A 160 15.59 4.97 -12.55
N ALA A 161 15.64 5.49 -13.78
CA ALA A 161 16.58 6.52 -14.23
C ALA A 161 16.08 7.97 -14.02
N GLY A 162 14.92 8.18 -13.39
CA GLY A 162 14.39 9.49 -13.05
C GLY A 162 13.57 10.17 -14.15
N GLN A 163 13.19 9.44 -15.22
CA GLN A 163 12.36 10.00 -16.28
C GLN A 163 10.88 9.96 -15.88
N VAL A 164 10.19 11.09 -15.99
CA VAL A 164 8.76 11.19 -15.64
C VAL A 164 7.90 10.82 -16.85
N LYS A 165 6.97 9.89 -16.65
CA LYS A 165 5.94 9.46 -17.60
C LYS A 165 4.56 9.85 -17.06
N GLU A 166 3.80 10.57 -17.87
CA GLU A 166 2.38 10.84 -17.68
C GLU A 166 1.61 9.86 -18.57
N VAL A 167 0.99 8.85 -17.96
CA VAL A 167 0.35 7.75 -18.69
C VAL A 167 -1.10 8.07 -19.06
N PHE A 168 -1.75 8.94 -18.28
CA PHE A 168 -3.11 9.43 -18.50
C PHE A 168 -3.33 10.77 -17.80
N THR A 169 -4.43 11.43 -18.13
CA THR A 169 -4.90 12.66 -17.50
C THR A 169 -6.16 12.39 -16.69
N HIS A 170 -6.30 13.03 -15.55
CA HIS A 170 -7.50 13.01 -14.71
C HIS A 170 -7.87 14.43 -14.28
N HIS A 171 -9.09 14.63 -13.78
CA HIS A 171 -9.60 15.96 -13.43
C HIS A 171 -9.73 16.17 -11.92
N GLY A 172 -9.74 15.09 -11.15
CA GLY A 172 -9.76 15.10 -9.69
C GLY A 172 -8.39 14.91 -9.06
N HIS A 173 -8.34 14.20 -7.94
CA HIS A 173 -7.11 13.61 -7.41
C HIS A 173 -7.24 12.10 -7.32
N LEU A 174 -6.10 11.41 -7.36
CA LEU A 174 -6.05 9.99 -7.06
C LEU A 174 -5.97 9.79 -5.54
N ASP A 175 -6.89 9.00 -5.01
CA ASP A 175 -6.98 8.68 -3.59
C ASP A 175 -6.17 7.45 -3.21
N SER A 176 -6.04 6.49 -4.13
CA SER A 176 -5.34 5.24 -3.88
C SER A 176 -4.80 4.61 -5.16
N ILE A 177 -3.75 3.81 -5.00
CA ILE A 177 -3.10 3.06 -6.06
C ILE A 177 -2.70 1.65 -5.60
N PHE A 178 -2.94 0.66 -6.44
CA PHE A 178 -2.68 -0.76 -6.18
C PHE A 178 -1.91 -1.36 -7.35
N VAL A 179 -0.91 -2.20 -7.08
CA VAL A 179 -0.06 -2.81 -8.11
C VAL A 179 -0.22 -4.32 -8.08
N ASN A 180 -0.74 -4.88 -9.16
CA ASN A 180 -0.99 -6.32 -9.29
C ASN A 180 -0.89 -6.75 -10.76
N ASP A 181 -0.78 -8.06 -10.99
CA ASP A 181 -0.91 -8.67 -12.32
C ASP A 181 -2.41 -8.83 -12.66
N VAL A 182 -3.06 -7.72 -13.02
CA VAL A 182 -4.52 -7.65 -13.22
C VAL A 182 -4.91 -8.36 -14.51
N GLN A 183 -4.11 -8.19 -15.57
CA GLN A 183 -4.30 -8.83 -16.86
C GLN A 183 -3.15 -9.81 -17.14
N PRO A 184 -3.22 -11.07 -16.67
CA PRO A 184 -2.11 -12.04 -16.72
C PRO A 184 -1.67 -12.46 -18.14
N ASN A 185 -2.43 -12.07 -19.16
CA ASN A 185 -2.05 -12.27 -20.57
C ASN A 185 -1.17 -11.14 -21.11
N MET A 186 -0.98 -10.06 -20.35
CA MET A 186 -0.07 -8.97 -20.67
C MET A 186 1.23 -9.10 -19.85
N PRO A 187 2.40 -8.87 -20.46
CA PRO A 187 3.64 -8.84 -19.71
C PRO A 187 3.68 -7.62 -18.77
N GLY A 188 4.14 -7.84 -17.55
CA GLY A 188 4.34 -6.80 -16.55
C GLY A 188 3.26 -6.78 -15.48
N LEU A 189 3.18 -5.69 -14.74
CA LEU A 189 2.15 -5.43 -13.75
C LEU A 189 1.32 -4.22 -14.15
N GLU A 190 0.07 -4.23 -13.71
CA GLU A 190 -0.84 -3.09 -13.82
C GLU A 190 -0.94 -2.32 -12.51
N VAL A 191 -1.23 -1.04 -12.66
CA VAL A 191 -1.60 -0.13 -11.58
C VAL A 191 -3.08 0.19 -11.69
N VAL A 192 -3.82 -0.14 -10.63
CA VAL A 192 -5.21 0.29 -10.44
C VAL A 192 -5.21 1.57 -9.63
N ALA A 193 -5.84 2.64 -10.13
CA ALA A 193 -5.94 3.92 -9.44
C ALA A 193 -7.38 4.40 -9.32
N LEU A 194 -7.69 5.03 -8.19
CA LEU A 194 -9.04 5.47 -7.85
C LEU A 194 -9.13 7.00 -7.76
N GLU A 195 -10.07 7.61 -8.48
CA GLU A 195 -10.26 9.06 -8.55
C GLU A 195 -11.31 9.56 -7.56
N GLU A 196 -11.04 10.67 -6.87
CA GLU A 196 -12.03 11.52 -6.20
C GLU A 196 -12.20 12.84 -6.97
N GLY A 197 -13.45 13.24 -7.24
CA GLY A 197 -13.81 14.59 -7.65
C GLY A 197 -13.76 14.91 -9.15
N GLY A 198 -13.19 14.05 -9.99
CA GLY A 198 -13.08 14.24 -11.46
C GLY A 198 -14.00 13.36 -12.32
N GLY A 199 -14.99 12.72 -11.70
CA GLY A 199 -15.89 11.75 -12.33
C GLY A 199 -15.93 10.41 -11.60
N ASN A 200 -15.07 10.25 -10.59
CA ASN A 200 -15.02 9.10 -9.70
C ASN A 200 -14.70 7.81 -10.46
N HIS A 201 -13.68 7.91 -11.32
CA HIS A 201 -13.24 6.82 -12.16
C HIS A 201 -12.36 5.82 -11.42
N VAL A 202 -12.32 4.61 -11.97
CA VAL A 202 -11.29 3.60 -11.73
C VAL A 202 -10.47 3.50 -13.01
N TYR A 203 -9.15 3.62 -12.87
CA TYR A 203 -8.18 3.47 -13.96
C TYR A 203 -7.40 2.18 -13.79
N CYS A 204 -7.08 1.55 -14.91
CA CYS A 204 -6.06 0.50 -14.98
C CYS A 204 -5.04 0.88 -16.05
N PHE A 205 -3.77 0.93 -15.68
CA PHE A 205 -2.69 1.31 -16.58
C PHE A 205 -1.44 0.48 -16.33
N SER A 206 -0.64 0.33 -17.38
CA SER A 206 0.66 -0.33 -17.33
C SER A 206 1.78 0.72 -17.33
N HIS A 207 3.05 0.27 -17.34
CA HIS A 207 4.22 1.15 -17.30
C HIS A 207 4.33 2.18 -18.45
N ASP A 208 3.54 2.04 -19.53
CA ASP A 208 3.60 2.88 -20.72
C ASP A 208 2.25 3.38 -21.27
N ARG A 209 1.11 2.78 -20.87
CA ARG A 209 -0.21 3.16 -21.40
C ARG A 209 -1.35 2.93 -20.42
N LEU A 210 -2.39 3.76 -20.55
CA LEU A 210 -3.71 3.51 -20.00
C LEU A 210 -4.36 2.33 -20.74
N LEU A 211 -4.90 1.37 -19.99
CA LEU A 211 -5.57 0.20 -20.55
C LEU A 211 -7.07 0.45 -20.65
N TRP A 212 -7.67 0.90 -19.56
CA TRP A 212 -9.08 1.28 -19.51
C TRP A 212 -9.37 2.27 -18.39
N THR A 213 -10.49 2.94 -18.55
CA THR A 213 -11.13 3.81 -17.55
C THR A 213 -12.58 3.38 -17.42
N THR A 214 -13.06 3.20 -16.20
CA THR A 214 -14.44 2.83 -15.91
C THR A 214 -15.00 3.62 -14.72
N HIS A 215 -16.29 3.52 -14.46
CA HIS A 215 -16.95 4.06 -13.28
C HIS A 215 -18.25 3.31 -13.02
N HIS A 216 -18.77 3.37 -11.79
CA HIS A 216 -20.10 2.86 -11.46
C HIS A 216 -20.99 3.97 -10.90
N ARG A 217 -21.87 4.52 -11.74
CA ARG A 217 -22.82 5.60 -11.37
C ARG A 217 -22.13 6.83 -10.73
N ASN A 218 -20.87 7.08 -11.09
CA ASN A 218 -20.00 8.11 -10.52
C ASN A 218 -19.93 8.04 -8.98
N GLN A 219 -20.07 6.86 -8.40
CA GLN A 219 -19.82 6.65 -6.98
C GLN A 219 -18.31 6.63 -6.74
N GLU A 220 -17.85 7.42 -5.78
CA GLU A 220 -16.44 7.53 -5.44
C GLU A 220 -15.87 6.20 -4.91
N PRO A 221 -14.90 5.58 -5.62
CA PRO A 221 -14.24 4.36 -5.18
C PRO A 221 -13.12 4.72 -4.20
N GLN A 222 -13.44 5.00 -2.93
CA GLN A 222 -12.45 5.56 -1.99
C GLN A 222 -11.28 4.62 -1.66
N ASN A 223 -11.50 3.31 -1.76
CA ASN A 223 -10.53 2.27 -1.43
C ASN A 223 -10.87 1.01 -2.23
N ALA A 224 -9.91 0.11 -2.46
CA ALA A 224 -10.14 -1.12 -3.18
C ALA A 224 -9.35 -2.30 -2.61
N ALA A 225 -9.80 -3.50 -2.97
CA ALA A 225 -9.00 -4.71 -2.93
C ALA A 225 -8.93 -5.27 -4.35
N VAL A 226 -7.72 -5.58 -4.80
CA VAL A 226 -7.47 -6.18 -6.11
C VAL A 226 -6.99 -7.60 -5.89
N GLY A 227 -7.71 -8.58 -6.41
CA GLY A 227 -7.43 -9.98 -6.12
C GLY A 227 -8.25 -10.97 -6.94
N GLU A 228 -7.88 -12.24 -6.82
CA GLU A 228 -8.54 -13.36 -7.48
C GLU A 228 -9.82 -13.71 -6.71
N PHE A 229 -10.94 -13.09 -7.07
CA PHE A 229 -12.22 -13.24 -6.35
C PHE A 229 -13.23 -14.10 -7.12
N ASP A 230 -13.02 -14.31 -8.43
CA ASP A 230 -13.87 -15.13 -9.28
C ASP A 230 -13.07 -15.93 -10.33
N LEU A 231 -12.80 -17.20 -10.02
CA LEU A 231 -12.07 -18.14 -10.88
C LEU A 231 -12.72 -18.43 -12.25
N HIS A 232 -13.94 -17.96 -12.50
CA HIS A 232 -14.61 -18.08 -13.80
C HIS A 232 -14.25 -16.95 -14.77
N ARG A 233 -13.57 -15.91 -14.29
CA ARG A 233 -13.09 -14.78 -15.10
C ARG A 233 -11.56 -14.78 -15.12
N PRO A 234 -10.93 -14.54 -16.28
CA PRO A 234 -9.49 -14.42 -16.35
C PRO A 234 -9.00 -13.07 -15.77
N GLY A 235 -7.93 -13.13 -14.99
CA GLY A 235 -7.32 -11.95 -14.37
C GLY A 235 -7.93 -11.62 -13.02
N LEU A 236 -7.55 -10.47 -12.46
CA LEU A 236 -7.95 -10.09 -11.11
C LEU A 236 -9.15 -9.15 -11.11
N GLU A 237 -10.05 -9.35 -10.15
CA GLU A 237 -11.15 -8.44 -9.86
C GLU A 237 -10.68 -7.23 -9.05
N ILE A 238 -11.41 -6.12 -9.20
CA ILE A 238 -11.22 -4.87 -8.47
C ILE A 238 -12.48 -4.59 -7.67
N TRP A 239 -12.46 -4.94 -6.39
CA TRP A 239 -13.53 -4.60 -5.45
C TRP A 239 -13.31 -3.18 -4.93
N CYS A 240 -14.30 -2.30 -5.11
CA CYS A 240 -14.25 -0.91 -4.70
C CYS A 240 -15.24 -0.63 -3.57
N ARG A 241 -14.75 0.05 -2.53
CA ARG A 241 -15.59 0.63 -1.49
C ARG A 241 -16.14 1.98 -1.95
N SER A 242 -17.46 2.12 -2.03
CA SER A 242 -18.07 3.43 -2.24
C SER A 242 -17.94 4.34 -1.02
N ARG A 243 -17.67 5.63 -1.24
CA ARG A 243 -17.64 6.64 -0.17
C ARG A 243 -19.04 7.06 0.27
N TYR A 244 -19.60 6.29 1.20
CA TYR A 244 -20.73 6.72 2.01
C TYR A 244 -20.36 6.67 3.48
N ASP A 245 -20.84 7.65 4.26
CA ASP A 245 -20.59 7.67 5.71
C ASP A 245 -21.27 6.52 6.43
N THR A 246 -22.42 6.09 5.90
CA THR A 246 -23.20 4.93 6.32
C THR A 246 -23.85 4.28 5.10
N HIS A 247 -24.25 3.02 5.20
CA HIS A 247 -24.97 2.28 4.16
C HIS A 247 -24.16 2.18 2.86
N GLN A 248 -22.92 1.70 2.99
CA GLN A 248 -22.00 1.50 1.86
C GLN A 248 -22.63 0.64 0.76
N LYS A 249 -22.26 0.94 -0.49
CA LYS A 249 -22.70 0.23 -1.70
C LYS A 249 -21.49 -0.23 -2.52
N PRO A 250 -20.78 -1.29 -2.12
CA PRO A 250 -19.60 -1.72 -2.85
C PRO A 250 -19.94 -2.18 -4.28
N PHE A 251 -18.93 -2.13 -5.14
CA PHE A 251 -19.02 -2.59 -6.52
C PHE A 251 -17.71 -3.22 -6.96
N THR A 252 -17.79 -4.21 -7.86
CA THR A 252 -16.64 -4.98 -8.33
C THR A 252 -16.58 -4.95 -9.84
N PHE A 253 -15.39 -4.65 -10.37
CA PHE A 253 -15.08 -4.81 -11.79
C PHE A 253 -14.22 -6.05 -12.01
N ASP A 254 -14.30 -6.64 -13.21
CA ASP A 254 -13.30 -7.60 -13.67
C ASP A 254 -12.04 -6.90 -14.20
N SER A 255 -11.09 -7.71 -14.67
CA SER A 255 -9.78 -7.27 -15.19
C SER A 255 -9.86 -6.38 -16.44
N GLU A 256 -11.01 -6.34 -17.13
CA GLU A 256 -11.28 -5.50 -18.30
C GLU A 256 -12.08 -4.23 -17.94
N GLY A 257 -12.41 -4.02 -16.66
CA GLY A 257 -13.14 -2.85 -16.18
C GLY A 257 -14.66 -2.97 -16.35
N LEU A 258 -15.19 -4.16 -16.64
CA LEU A 258 -16.62 -4.42 -16.71
C LEU A 258 -17.19 -4.65 -15.31
N LEU A 259 -18.32 -4.00 -15.00
CA LEU A 259 -19.01 -4.21 -13.72
C LEU A 259 -19.58 -5.63 -13.65
N ILE A 260 -19.19 -6.40 -12.63
CA ILE A 260 -19.65 -7.78 -12.44
C ILE A 260 -20.51 -7.98 -11.19
N SER A 261 -20.44 -7.05 -10.23
CA SER A 261 -21.27 -7.08 -9.02
C SER A 261 -21.40 -5.71 -8.39
N ASP A 262 -22.58 -5.41 -7.84
CA ASP A 262 -22.80 -4.35 -6.85
C ASP A 262 -23.83 -4.83 -5.81
N TYR A 263 -23.70 -4.34 -4.57
CA TYR A 263 -24.63 -4.69 -3.50
C TYR A 263 -24.67 -3.60 -2.43
N GLU A 264 -25.72 -3.62 -1.61
CA GLU A 264 -25.81 -2.80 -0.41
C GLU A 264 -25.24 -3.55 0.78
N MET A 265 -24.32 -2.94 1.52
CA MET A 265 -23.69 -3.55 2.69
C MET A 265 -24.73 -3.99 3.73
N ASP A 266 -25.83 -3.25 3.85
CA ASP A 266 -26.96 -3.53 4.74
C ASP A 266 -27.62 -4.91 4.48
N GLN A 267 -27.51 -5.43 3.26
CA GLN A 267 -28.15 -6.71 2.87
C GLN A 267 -27.24 -7.92 3.14
N VAL A 268 -25.94 -7.70 3.30
CA VAL A 268 -24.93 -8.79 3.38
C VAL A 268 -24.16 -8.80 4.69
N ALA A 269 -24.09 -7.66 5.39
CA ALA A 269 -23.43 -7.55 6.67
C ALA A 269 -24.26 -8.20 7.80
N PRO A 270 -23.62 -8.70 8.86
CA PRO A 270 -24.32 -9.12 10.07
C PRO A 270 -25.22 -8.00 10.63
N PRO A 271 -26.40 -8.30 11.19
CA PRO A 271 -27.34 -7.28 11.67
C PRO A 271 -26.79 -6.32 12.73
N ASP A 272 -25.77 -6.73 13.48
CA ASP A 272 -25.08 -5.94 14.51
C ASP A 272 -23.73 -5.36 14.02
N TRP A 273 -23.46 -5.37 12.71
CA TRP A 273 -22.32 -4.67 12.14
C TRP A 273 -22.59 -3.17 12.08
N THR A 274 -21.54 -2.35 12.18
CA THR A 274 -21.68 -0.88 12.12
C THR A 274 -22.28 -0.45 10.78
N PRO A 275 -23.25 0.48 10.74
CA PRO A 275 -23.82 0.98 9.48
C PRO A 275 -22.79 1.73 8.64
N LYS A 276 -21.65 2.12 9.22
CA LYS A 276 -20.54 2.75 8.50
C LYS A 276 -19.85 1.81 7.51
N GLY A 277 -20.06 0.49 7.62
CA GLY A 277 -19.48 -0.52 6.74
C GLY A 277 -18.03 -0.87 7.08
N VAL A 278 -17.18 -1.06 6.07
CA VAL A 278 -15.81 -1.57 6.20
C VAL A 278 -14.73 -0.58 5.76
N GLU A 279 -13.51 -0.75 6.27
CA GLU A 279 -12.30 0.02 5.89
C GLU A 279 -11.02 -0.81 6.04
N VAL A 280 -9.91 -0.29 5.50
CA VAL A 280 -8.59 -0.96 5.47
C VAL A 280 -8.73 -2.35 4.86
N ILE A 281 -9.07 -2.39 3.57
CA ILE A 281 -9.45 -3.63 2.89
C ILE A 281 -8.25 -4.18 2.12
N ALA A 282 -7.83 -5.41 2.42
CA ALA A 282 -6.78 -6.09 1.67
C ALA A 282 -7.28 -7.45 1.17
N PRO A 283 -6.87 -7.90 -0.03
CA PRO A 283 -7.02 -9.30 -0.41
C PRO A 283 -6.25 -10.18 0.58
N ILE A 284 -6.76 -11.38 0.85
CA ILE A 284 -6.13 -12.32 1.78
C ILE A 284 -6.20 -13.76 1.29
N HIS A 285 -5.06 -14.43 1.28
CA HIS A 285 -4.96 -15.89 1.14
C HIS A 285 -5.21 -16.61 2.47
N TRP A 286 -6.44 -16.52 3.00
CA TRP A 286 -6.78 -17.08 4.32
C TRP A 286 -6.97 -18.60 4.30
N THR A 287 -7.73 -19.12 3.32
CA THR A 287 -8.11 -20.54 3.25
C THR A 287 -7.00 -21.39 2.64
N GLY A 288 -6.16 -20.78 1.81
CA GLY A 288 -5.21 -21.46 0.95
C GLY A 288 -5.82 -21.97 -0.37
N GLU A 289 -7.11 -21.80 -0.60
CA GLU A 289 -7.73 -22.08 -1.91
C GLU A 289 -7.31 -21.04 -2.95
N PRO A 290 -7.46 -21.32 -4.27
CA PRO A 290 -7.10 -20.36 -5.32
C PRO A 290 -7.81 -19.01 -5.19
N VAL A 291 -9.10 -19.03 -4.84
CA VAL A 291 -9.89 -17.83 -4.57
C VAL A 291 -9.46 -17.15 -3.28
N GLN A 292 -9.27 -15.84 -3.34
CA GLN A 292 -8.96 -14.97 -2.20
C GLN A 292 -10.25 -14.48 -1.52
N LEU A 293 -10.13 -14.12 -0.25
CA LEU A 293 -11.14 -13.30 0.43
C LEU A 293 -10.64 -11.86 0.51
N ALA A 294 -11.49 -10.94 0.98
CA ALA A 294 -11.04 -9.64 1.47
C ALA A 294 -11.09 -9.62 3.00
N ALA A 295 -10.05 -9.08 3.63
CA ALA A 295 -10.01 -8.76 5.05
C ALA A 295 -10.24 -7.28 5.26
N ALA A 296 -11.06 -6.90 6.24
CA ALA A 296 -11.33 -5.51 6.58
C ALA A 296 -11.69 -5.32 8.06
N LYS A 297 -11.68 -4.08 8.56
CA LYS A 297 -12.19 -3.72 9.88
C LYS A 297 -13.45 -2.85 9.79
N ALA A 298 -14.18 -2.72 10.90
CA ALA A 298 -15.27 -1.76 11.05
C ALA A 298 -14.82 -0.31 10.73
N ARG A 299 -15.61 0.44 9.96
CA ARG A 299 -15.21 1.77 9.47
C ARG A 299 -15.25 2.87 10.54
N HIS A 300 -14.19 3.68 10.60
CA HIS A 300 -14.05 4.88 11.44
C HIS A 300 -14.31 4.65 12.94
N GLU A 301 -13.99 3.46 13.43
CA GLU A 301 -14.07 3.11 14.85
C GLU A 301 -13.10 1.96 15.18
N SER A 302 -12.68 1.87 16.43
CA SER A 302 -11.99 0.68 16.94
C SER A 302 -13.01 -0.44 17.07
N GLY A 303 -12.90 -1.49 16.27
CA GLY A 303 -13.97 -2.49 16.20
C GLY A 303 -13.56 -3.81 15.58
N ASP A 304 -14.57 -4.62 15.28
CA ASP A 304 -14.40 -5.99 14.80
C ASP A 304 -13.70 -6.02 13.42
N VAL A 305 -13.08 -7.17 13.15
CA VAL A 305 -12.47 -7.50 11.85
C VAL A 305 -13.33 -8.55 11.16
N CYS A 306 -13.43 -8.50 9.83
CA CYS A 306 -14.13 -9.47 9.03
C CYS A 306 -13.28 -10.00 7.87
N LEU A 307 -13.61 -11.21 7.44
CA LEU A 307 -13.29 -11.73 6.11
C LEU A 307 -14.58 -11.89 5.33
N PHE A 308 -14.60 -11.48 4.07
CA PHE A 308 -15.78 -11.58 3.21
C PHE A 308 -15.42 -11.95 1.77
N GLU A 309 -16.39 -12.46 1.04
CA GLU A 309 -16.31 -12.69 -0.41
C GLU A 309 -16.60 -11.39 -1.15
N PRO A 310 -15.65 -10.83 -1.93
CA PRO A 310 -15.86 -9.52 -2.55
C PRO A 310 -16.99 -9.47 -3.57
N VAL A 311 -17.18 -10.52 -4.37
CA VAL A 311 -18.23 -10.55 -5.42
C VAL A 311 -19.63 -10.66 -4.82
N SER A 312 -19.83 -11.50 -3.79
CA SER A 312 -21.15 -11.73 -3.19
C SER A 312 -21.46 -10.80 -2.01
N GLY A 313 -20.44 -10.17 -1.42
CA GLY A 313 -20.51 -9.43 -0.17
C GLY A 313 -20.66 -10.29 1.08
N ARG A 314 -20.71 -11.62 0.93
CA ARG A 314 -20.99 -12.54 2.03
C ARG A 314 -19.85 -12.53 3.05
N PHE A 315 -20.17 -12.23 4.30
CA PHE A 315 -19.23 -12.35 5.42
C PHE A 315 -18.95 -13.84 5.69
N VAL A 316 -17.67 -14.20 5.68
CA VAL A 316 -17.18 -15.56 5.90
C VAL A 316 -16.72 -15.75 7.34
N LEU A 317 -16.06 -14.74 7.91
CA LEU A 317 -15.54 -14.76 9.27
C LEU A 317 -15.72 -13.39 9.91
N ARG A 318 -16.01 -13.39 11.21
CA ARG A 318 -15.93 -12.20 12.06
C ARG A 318 -15.05 -12.51 13.26
N ILE A 319 -14.07 -11.66 13.50
CA ILE A 319 -13.18 -11.70 14.66
C ILE A 319 -13.62 -10.56 15.58
N LYS A 320 -14.10 -10.93 16.78
CA LYS A 320 -14.51 -9.97 17.80
C LYS A 320 -13.28 -9.26 18.34
N GLU A 321 -13.18 -7.96 18.11
CA GLU A 321 -11.95 -7.21 18.35
C GLU A 321 -12.22 -5.70 18.54
N LYS A 322 -11.21 -4.97 19.03
CA LYS A 322 -11.15 -3.51 18.99
C LYS A 322 -9.98 -3.08 18.12
N ALA A 323 -10.04 -3.43 16.84
CA ALA A 323 -8.97 -3.16 15.89
C ALA A 323 -8.88 -1.65 15.63
N ASP A 324 -7.77 -1.04 16.02
CA ASP A 324 -7.41 0.32 15.63
C ASP A 324 -6.79 0.31 14.24
N ARG A 325 -5.95 -0.71 13.96
CA ARG A 325 -5.35 -0.98 12.66
C ARG A 325 -5.47 -2.44 12.29
N LEU A 326 -5.51 -2.66 11.00
CA LEU A 326 -5.49 -3.97 10.38
C LEU A 326 -4.34 -4.01 9.38
N TYR A 327 -3.63 -5.13 9.36
CA TYR A 327 -2.60 -5.45 8.39
C TYR A 327 -2.74 -6.92 8.01
N VAL A 328 -2.41 -7.27 6.78
CA VAL A 328 -2.49 -8.65 6.27
C VAL A 328 -1.14 -9.01 5.69
N ALA A 329 -0.54 -10.09 6.20
CA ALA A 329 0.74 -10.56 5.69
C ALA A 329 1.02 -12.03 6.03
N ASP A 330 1.81 -12.66 5.17
CA ASP A 330 2.37 -14.01 5.30
C ASP A 330 3.49 -14.06 6.36
N VAL A 331 3.20 -14.11 7.65
CA VAL A 331 4.19 -13.93 8.74
C VAL A 331 4.49 -15.19 9.55
N THR A 332 3.60 -16.18 9.58
CA THR A 332 3.79 -17.43 10.32
C THR A 332 3.52 -18.66 9.46
N GLY A 333 3.87 -19.85 9.96
CA GLY A 333 3.47 -21.12 9.36
C GLY A 333 3.85 -21.34 7.89
N ASP A 334 2.85 -21.41 7.02
CA ASP A 334 2.97 -21.62 5.58
C ASP A 334 2.61 -20.34 4.79
N TRP A 335 2.54 -20.42 3.46
CA TRP A 335 2.36 -19.25 2.59
C TRP A 335 1.05 -18.46 2.76
N ARG A 336 0.07 -18.99 3.51
CA ARG A 336 -1.19 -18.29 3.78
C ARG A 336 -0.93 -17.07 4.65
N GLU A 337 -1.79 -16.08 4.52
CA GLU A 337 -1.61 -14.81 5.21
C GLU A 337 -2.35 -14.78 6.55
N GLU A 338 -1.73 -14.14 7.53
CA GLU A 338 -2.35 -13.82 8.80
C GLU A 338 -3.05 -12.46 8.78
N VAL A 339 -4.04 -12.34 9.66
CA VAL A 339 -4.68 -11.06 10.03
C VAL A 339 -3.93 -10.52 11.25
N ILE A 340 -3.30 -9.37 11.09
CA ILE A 340 -2.52 -8.69 12.15
C ILE A 340 -3.30 -7.46 12.60
N VAL A 341 -3.65 -7.42 13.88
CA VAL A 341 -4.44 -6.35 14.47
C VAL A 341 -3.64 -5.59 15.50
N VAL A 342 -3.63 -4.27 15.38
CA VAL A 342 -3.20 -3.37 16.47
C VAL A 342 -4.43 -2.93 17.23
N SER A 343 -4.40 -3.09 18.55
CA SER A 343 -5.47 -2.70 19.47
C SER A 343 -4.85 -2.09 20.73
N GLY A 344 -4.93 -0.77 20.87
CA GLY A 344 -4.22 -0.01 21.88
C GLY A 344 -2.71 -0.23 21.81
N ASP A 345 -2.17 -0.82 22.87
CA ASP A 345 -0.76 -1.18 23.04
C ASP A 345 -0.46 -2.64 22.67
N SER A 346 -1.45 -3.38 22.15
CA SER A 346 -1.32 -4.80 21.81
C SER A 346 -1.30 -5.05 20.30
N ILE A 347 -0.51 -6.02 19.88
CA ILE A 347 -0.55 -6.61 18.54
C ILE A 347 -1.03 -8.05 18.67
N ARG A 348 -2.05 -8.41 17.90
CA ARG A 348 -2.58 -9.77 17.81
C ARG A 348 -2.46 -10.29 16.40
N VAL A 349 -1.99 -11.53 16.26
CA VAL A 349 -1.83 -12.21 14.98
C VAL A 349 -2.78 -13.39 14.96
N TYR A 350 -3.68 -13.40 13.98
CA TYR A 350 -4.66 -14.44 13.77
C TYR A 350 -4.26 -15.27 12.56
N GLU A 351 -4.10 -16.57 12.77
CA GLU A 351 -3.75 -17.55 11.74
C GLU A 351 -4.93 -18.51 11.48
N ASN A 352 -4.97 -19.11 10.29
CA ASN A 352 -5.96 -20.13 9.98
C ASN A 352 -5.45 -21.53 10.36
N PRO A 353 -6.03 -22.19 11.39
CA PRO A 353 -5.56 -23.50 11.85
C PRO A 353 -5.97 -24.64 10.91
N ALA A 354 -6.80 -24.38 9.90
CA ALA A 354 -7.20 -25.39 8.93
C ALA A 354 -5.98 -25.95 8.16
N LYS A 355 -6.09 -27.21 7.73
CA LYS A 355 -5.05 -27.85 6.92
C LYS A 355 -4.88 -27.09 5.60
N ASN A 356 -3.65 -26.76 5.26
CA ASN A 356 -3.32 -26.12 3.99
C ASN A 356 -3.62 -27.04 2.80
N PRO A 357 -4.49 -26.65 1.86
CA PRO A 357 -4.79 -27.44 0.67
C PRO A 357 -3.64 -27.44 -0.35
N ARG A 358 -2.73 -26.46 -0.29
CA ARG A 358 -1.57 -26.29 -1.19
C ARG A 358 -0.25 -26.20 -0.41
N PRO A 359 0.20 -27.27 0.25
CA PRO A 359 1.38 -27.24 1.13
C PRO A 359 2.72 -27.03 0.40
N LYS A 360 2.72 -27.03 -0.93
CA LYS A 360 3.92 -26.81 -1.77
C LYS A 360 4.00 -25.41 -2.37
N ALA A 361 3.01 -24.55 -2.16
CA ALA A 361 3.08 -23.18 -2.64
C ALA A 361 4.18 -22.40 -1.91
N LEU A 362 4.83 -21.51 -2.64
CA LEU A 362 5.91 -20.68 -2.13
C LEU A 362 5.35 -19.57 -1.23
N ARG A 363 6.16 -19.10 -0.27
CA ARG A 363 5.84 -17.94 0.56
C ARG A 363 5.60 -16.72 -0.32
N LEU A 364 4.65 -15.87 0.04
CA LEU A 364 4.29 -14.69 -0.77
C LEU A 364 5.42 -13.66 -0.81
N TRP A 365 6.30 -13.67 0.19
CA TRP A 365 7.52 -12.86 0.18
C TRP A 365 8.49 -13.19 -0.96
N SER A 366 8.34 -14.29 -1.71
CA SER A 366 9.13 -14.50 -2.93
C SER A 366 8.60 -13.72 -4.13
N VAL A 367 7.41 -13.14 -4.04
CA VAL A 367 6.78 -12.33 -5.09
C VAL A 367 7.20 -10.86 -4.90
N PRO A 368 7.93 -10.23 -5.85
CA PRO A 368 8.49 -8.89 -5.65
C PRO A 368 7.46 -7.82 -5.31
N HIS A 369 6.37 -7.73 -6.07
CA HIS A 369 5.33 -6.70 -5.82
C HIS A 369 4.58 -6.91 -4.51
N TYR A 370 4.45 -8.15 -4.03
CA TYR A 370 3.93 -8.45 -2.70
C TYR A 370 4.83 -7.84 -1.62
N ARG A 371 6.16 -8.05 -1.70
CA ARG A 371 7.10 -7.44 -0.75
C ARG A 371 6.97 -5.92 -0.74
N ARG A 372 6.91 -5.29 -1.93
CA ARG A 372 6.79 -3.83 -2.06
C ARG A 372 5.49 -3.30 -1.47
N SER A 373 4.35 -3.93 -1.75
CA SER A 373 3.06 -3.49 -1.20
C SER A 373 3.04 -3.52 0.33
N LYS A 374 3.67 -4.53 0.93
CA LYS A 374 3.81 -4.64 2.38
C LYS A 374 4.71 -3.55 2.99
N MET A 375 5.74 -3.10 2.27
CA MET A 375 6.66 -2.05 2.72
C MET A 375 6.07 -0.63 2.61
N THR A 376 5.25 -0.36 1.60
CA THR A 376 4.67 0.97 1.33
C THR A 376 3.17 1.03 1.66
N TRP A 377 2.78 0.39 2.75
CA TRP A 377 1.39 0.31 3.21
C TRP A 377 0.80 1.69 3.54
N ASN A 378 -0.47 1.96 3.26
CA ASN A 378 -1.18 3.17 3.70
C ASN A 378 -2.66 2.85 3.90
N TYR A 379 -3.39 3.59 4.73
CA TYR A 379 -4.84 3.39 4.90
C TYR A 379 -5.66 3.39 3.59
N TYR A 380 -5.33 4.28 2.65
CA TYR A 380 -6.01 4.39 1.36
C TYR A 380 -5.56 3.33 0.37
N SER A 381 -4.30 2.92 0.47
CA SER A 381 -3.72 1.85 -0.35
C SER A 381 -3.13 0.78 0.60
N PRO A 382 -3.96 -0.07 1.21
CA PRO A 382 -3.49 -1.07 2.18
C PRO A 382 -2.74 -2.25 1.54
#